data_AF-E3GWU9-F1
#
_entry.id   AF-E3GWU9-F1
#
_cell.length_a   1.000
_cell.length_b   1.000
_cell.length_c   1.000
_cell.angle_alpha   90.00
_cell.angle_beta   90.00
_cell.angle_gamma   90.00
#
_symmetry.space_group_name_H-M   'P 1'
#
loop_
_entity.id
_entity.type
_entity.pdbx_description
1 polymer ?
#
loop_
_entity_poly.entity_id
_entity_poly.type
_entity_poly.pdbx_seq_one_letter_code
_entity_poly.pdbx_strand_id
1 'polypeptide(L)'
;MKKLVAILSIFLALFIGINASAAATMFYTTKGIPTENSTQYTEPIILNKSMQIKYMIVDNATNKTKYGIIKHEITKKAKNQTIFPAISFDGDNITLTFPANVTVYYTLNGKNPTNKSAIYTAPIILNKNMIIKYMIVSGNATYKGVVKHTPCKLVKKTKFKKIKKNKRIKIVKEVIPELEPTSS
;
A
#
# COMPACT_ATOMS: atom_id res chain seq x y z
N MET A 1 -60.31 -1.10 4.70
CA MET A 1 -59.53 -2.25 4.21
C MET A 1 -58.95 -1.91 2.84
N LYS A 2 -57.61 -1.78 2.79
CA LYS A 2 -56.66 -2.15 1.70
C LYS A 2 -57.26 -2.31 0.29
N LYS A 3 -56.85 -1.53 -0.71
CA LYS A 3 -55.63 -1.67 -1.56
C LYS A 3 -55.36 -0.30 -2.25
N LEU A 4 -54.29 0.46 -1.99
CA LEU A 4 -52.91 0.36 -2.50
C LEU A 4 -52.73 -0.42 -3.82
N VAL A 5 -52.30 0.26 -4.89
CA VAL A 5 -51.24 -0.09 -5.89
C VAL A 5 -51.23 1.09 -6.90
N ALA A 6 -50.37 2.08 -6.71
CA ALA A 6 -49.00 2.23 -7.22
C ALA A 6 -48.96 2.91 -8.62
N ILE A 7 -48.40 4.12 -8.61
CA ILE A 7 -48.23 5.02 -9.74
C ILE A 7 -47.27 4.41 -10.76
N LEU A 8 -47.73 4.41 -12.00
CA LEU A 8 -46.98 4.20 -13.22
C LEU A 8 -46.00 5.38 -13.42
N SER A 9 -44.73 5.18 -13.04
CA SER A 9 -43.61 6.00 -13.54
C SER A 9 -42.38 5.09 -13.71
N ILE A 10 -42.39 4.38 -14.84
CA ILE A 10 -41.21 3.75 -15.42
C ILE A 10 -40.22 4.88 -15.76
N PHE A 11 -39.14 4.98 -14.98
CA PHE A 11 -37.87 5.52 -15.45
C PHE A 11 -36.86 4.38 -15.37
N LEU A 12 -36.86 3.56 -16.41
CA LEU A 12 -35.77 2.65 -16.70
C LEU A 12 -34.58 3.53 -17.11
N ALA A 13 -33.82 3.99 -16.12
CA ALA A 13 -32.47 4.49 -16.38
C ALA A 13 -31.65 3.28 -16.80
N LEU A 14 -31.55 3.09 -18.12
CA LEU A 14 -30.55 2.27 -18.76
C LEU A 14 -29.20 2.87 -18.36
N PHE A 15 -28.67 2.44 -17.21
CA PHE A 15 -27.27 2.62 -16.90
C PHE A 15 -26.54 1.72 -17.90
N ILE A 16 -26.16 2.30 -19.03
CA ILE A 16 -25.09 1.73 -19.84
C ILE A 16 -23.90 1.76 -18.90
N GLY A 17 -23.70 0.64 -18.21
CA GLY A 17 -22.49 0.34 -17.50
C GLY A 17 -21.39 0.29 -18.56
N ILE A 18 -20.86 1.46 -18.90
CA ILE A 18 -19.43 1.53 -19.13
C ILE A 18 -18.86 1.15 -17.78
N ASN A 19 -18.69 -0.16 -17.57
CA ASN A 19 -17.65 -0.64 -16.68
C ASN A 19 -16.38 -0.02 -17.26
N ALA A 20 -16.05 1.18 -16.79
CA ALA A 20 -14.66 1.53 -16.64
C ALA A 20 -14.15 0.47 -15.68
N SER A 21 -13.76 -0.69 -16.23
CA SER A 21 -12.99 -1.69 -15.52
C SER A 21 -11.93 -0.87 -14.82
N ALA A 22 -11.97 -0.81 -13.48
CA ALA A 22 -11.02 -0.02 -12.71
C ALA A 22 -9.64 -0.30 -13.33
N ALA A 23 -8.95 0.75 -13.80
CA ALA A 23 -7.85 0.57 -14.74
C ALA A 23 -6.76 -0.36 -14.19
N ALA A 24 -6.66 -0.47 -12.86
CA ALA A 24 -5.91 -1.53 -12.19
C ALA A 24 -6.65 -2.12 -10.98
N THR A 25 -6.38 -3.40 -10.71
CA THR A 25 -6.80 -4.11 -9.50
C THR A 25 -5.62 -4.28 -8.55
N MET A 26 -5.79 -3.99 -7.26
CA MET A 26 -4.73 -4.16 -6.26
C MET A 26 -5.03 -5.31 -5.31
N PHE A 27 -4.01 -6.13 -5.05
CA PHE A 27 -4.04 -7.17 -4.03
C PHE A 27 -2.87 -7.02 -3.05
N TYR A 28 -3.08 -7.32 -1.78
CA TYR A 28 -2.05 -7.21 -0.75
C TYR A 28 -2.05 -8.37 0.24
N THR A 29 -0.91 -8.52 0.90
CA THR A 29 -0.70 -9.52 1.94
C THR A 29 0.32 -9.03 2.96
N THR A 30 0.25 -9.60 4.16
CA THR A 30 1.28 -9.44 5.20
C THR A 30 2.29 -10.60 5.21
N LYS A 31 2.07 -11.61 4.37
CA LYS A 31 2.87 -12.86 4.29
C LYS A 31 3.13 -13.26 2.85
N GLY A 32 4.30 -13.85 2.58
CA GLY A 32 4.61 -14.39 1.25
C GLY A 32 4.68 -13.32 0.15
N ILE A 33 4.42 -13.71 -1.09
CA ILE A 33 4.33 -12.84 -2.27
C ILE A 33 2.84 -12.67 -2.61
N PRO A 34 2.36 -11.45 -2.88
CA PRO A 34 0.96 -11.24 -3.27
C PRO A 34 0.65 -11.91 -4.62
N THR A 35 -0.55 -12.47 -4.71
CA THR A 35 -1.16 -13.11 -5.88
C THR A 35 -2.62 -12.66 -5.99
N GLU A 36 -3.34 -13.05 -7.05
CA GLU A 36 -4.77 -12.68 -7.22
C GLU A 36 -5.69 -13.33 -6.18
N ASN A 37 -5.18 -14.34 -5.46
CA ASN A 37 -5.87 -14.95 -4.31
C ASN A 37 -5.58 -14.23 -2.98
N SER A 38 -4.76 -13.17 -2.99
CA SER A 38 -4.51 -12.34 -1.81
C SER A 38 -5.68 -11.41 -1.55
N THR A 39 -5.63 -10.64 -0.45
CA THR A 39 -6.72 -9.72 -0.12
C THR A 39 -6.79 -8.61 -1.16
N GLN A 40 -7.92 -8.47 -1.85
CA GLN A 40 -8.16 -7.36 -2.75
C GLN A 40 -8.34 -6.07 -1.94
N TYR A 41 -7.73 -4.98 -2.40
CA TYR A 41 -7.92 -3.68 -1.80
C TYR A 41 -9.24 -3.06 -2.22
N THR A 42 -10.01 -2.66 -1.21
CA THR A 42 -11.30 -1.97 -1.38
C THR A 42 -11.38 -0.69 -0.55
N GLU A 43 -10.54 -0.55 0.48
CA GLU A 43 -10.56 0.59 1.42
C GLU A 43 -9.14 0.92 1.92
N PRO A 44 -8.88 2.18 2.32
CA PRO A 44 -7.59 2.60 2.87
C PRO A 44 -7.06 1.71 4.01
N ILE A 45 -5.78 1.34 3.93
CA ILE A 45 -5.12 0.51 4.94
C ILE A 45 -4.59 1.39 6.06
N ILE A 46 -5.21 1.29 7.24
CA ILE A 46 -4.82 2.06 8.43
C ILE A 46 -3.54 1.49 9.05
N LEU A 47 -2.55 2.35 9.26
CA LEU A 47 -1.25 2.01 9.84
C LEU A 47 -1.26 2.15 11.38
N ASN A 48 -2.15 1.43 12.05
CA ASN A 48 -2.33 1.50 13.50
C ASN A 48 -1.33 0.67 14.33
N LYS A 49 -0.51 -0.14 13.66
CA LYS A 49 0.56 -0.95 14.26
C LYS A 49 1.75 -1.03 13.32
N SER A 50 2.91 -1.39 13.86
CA SER A 50 4.06 -1.75 13.02
C SER A 50 3.70 -2.97 12.18
N MET A 51 3.84 -2.87 10.85
CA MET A 51 3.44 -3.91 9.92
C MET A 51 4.21 -3.81 8.61
N GLN A 52 4.14 -4.86 7.81
CA GLN A 52 4.61 -4.88 6.43
C GLN A 52 3.46 -5.27 5.52
N ILE A 53 3.23 -4.45 4.51
CA ILE A 53 2.27 -4.67 3.43
C ILE A 53 3.09 -4.97 2.20
N LYS A 54 2.82 -6.11 1.56
CA LYS A 54 3.33 -6.45 0.24
C LYS A 54 2.15 -6.40 -0.71
N TYR A 55 2.28 -5.63 -1.77
CA TYR A 55 1.18 -5.42 -2.71
C TYR A 55 1.58 -5.84 -4.13
N MET A 56 0.58 -6.16 -4.93
CA MET A 56 0.67 -6.17 -6.38
C MET A 56 -0.47 -5.34 -6.97
N ILE A 57 -0.18 -4.67 -8.08
CA ILE A 57 -1.14 -3.90 -8.86
C ILE A 57 -1.15 -4.53 -10.26
N VAL A 58 -2.32 -4.98 -10.69
CA VAL A 58 -2.57 -5.56 -12.02
C VAL A 58 -3.26 -4.50 -12.87
N ASP A 59 -2.57 -3.96 -13.86
CA ASP A 59 -3.17 -3.13 -14.90
C ASP A 59 -4.06 -4.01 -15.78
N ASN A 60 -5.38 -3.80 -15.71
CA ASN A 60 -6.37 -4.65 -16.39
C ASN A 60 -6.37 -4.42 -17.91
N ALA A 61 -5.84 -3.29 -18.40
CA ALA A 61 -5.76 -3.00 -19.83
C ALA A 61 -4.52 -3.67 -20.46
N THR A 62 -3.40 -3.74 -19.74
CA THR A 62 -2.14 -4.27 -20.27
C THR A 62 -1.74 -5.63 -19.72
N ASN A 63 -2.45 -6.16 -18.72
CA ASN A 63 -2.08 -7.34 -17.93
C ASN A 63 -0.68 -7.25 -17.32
N LYS A 64 -0.14 -6.04 -17.13
CA LYS A 64 1.14 -5.83 -16.47
C LYS A 64 0.94 -5.81 -14.96
N THR A 65 1.87 -6.42 -14.24
CA THR A 65 1.86 -6.45 -12.78
C THR A 65 3.04 -5.69 -12.20
N LYS A 66 2.78 -4.78 -11.26
CA LYS A 66 3.78 -4.13 -10.43
C LYS A 66 3.72 -4.69 -9.02
N TYR A 67 4.87 -4.75 -8.35
CA TYR A 67 4.96 -5.20 -6.97
C TYR A 67 5.63 -4.13 -6.11
N GLY A 68 5.35 -4.18 -4.82
CA GLY A 68 6.10 -3.37 -3.87
C GLY A 68 5.83 -3.72 -2.43
N ILE A 69 6.60 -3.07 -1.57
CA ILE A 69 6.59 -3.28 -0.14
C ILE A 69 6.44 -1.93 0.55
N ILE A 70 5.48 -1.85 1.46
CA ILE A 70 5.34 -0.74 2.41
C ILE A 70 5.61 -1.30 3.80
N LYS A 71 6.61 -0.77 4.47
CA LYS A 71 6.92 -1.09 5.87
C LYS A 71 6.54 0.09 6.74
N HIS A 72 5.75 -0.17 7.77
CA HIS A 72 5.40 0.79 8.80
C HIS A 72 6.02 0.39 10.14
N GLU A 73 6.67 1.33 10.81
CA GLU A 73 7.24 1.17 12.13
C GLU A 73 6.84 2.32 13.05
N ILE A 74 6.21 2.00 14.18
CA ILE A 74 5.91 2.98 15.23
C ILE A 74 7.14 3.13 16.13
N THR A 75 7.70 4.34 16.19
CA THR A 75 8.91 4.65 16.97
C THR A 75 8.59 5.39 18.28
N LYS A 76 7.43 6.03 18.38
CA LYS A 76 6.89 6.57 19.64
C LYS A 76 5.38 6.41 19.67
N LYS A 77 4.90 5.69 20.68
CA LYS A 77 3.47 5.56 21.01
C LYS A 77 3.07 6.62 22.05
N ALA A 78 1.79 6.93 22.13
CA ALA A 78 1.20 7.54 23.31
C ALA A 78 -0.07 6.79 23.70
N LYS A 79 -0.53 7.02 24.93
CA LYS A 79 -1.73 6.38 25.48
C LYS A 79 -2.96 6.77 24.66
N ASN A 80 -3.86 5.82 24.41
CA ASN A 80 -5.12 6.03 23.68
C ASN A 80 -4.96 6.64 22.28
N GLN A 81 -3.97 6.19 21.51
CA GLN A 81 -3.80 6.69 20.14
C GLN A 81 -5.00 6.32 19.27
N THR A 82 -5.63 7.32 18.66
CA THR A 82 -6.75 7.15 17.72
C THR A 82 -6.44 7.64 16.31
N ILE A 83 -5.31 8.32 16.12
CA ILE A 83 -4.99 9.04 14.87
C ILE A 83 -3.86 8.31 14.14
N PHE A 84 -4.13 7.73 12.99
CA PHE A 84 -3.16 6.91 12.28
C PHE A 84 -3.05 7.31 10.81
N PRO A 85 -1.85 7.26 10.22
CA PRO A 85 -1.73 7.39 8.78
C PRO A 85 -2.42 6.22 8.07
N ALA A 86 -2.77 6.45 6.81
CA ALA A 86 -3.37 5.43 5.96
C ALA A 86 -2.62 5.35 4.62
N ILE A 87 -2.62 4.15 4.03
CA ILE A 87 -2.21 3.94 2.64
C ILE A 87 -3.46 3.79 1.79
N SER A 88 -3.53 4.55 0.70
CA SER A 88 -4.57 4.40 -0.32
C SER A 88 -3.96 4.07 -1.67
N PHE A 89 -4.70 3.33 -2.47
CA PHE A 89 -4.32 2.92 -3.82
C PHE A 89 -5.40 3.41 -4.79
N ASP A 90 -4.96 4.07 -5.86
CA ASP A 90 -5.80 4.53 -6.96
C ASP A 90 -5.08 4.24 -8.28
N GLY A 91 -5.41 3.10 -8.89
CA GLY A 91 -4.62 2.55 -9.99
C GLY A 91 -3.17 2.30 -9.56
N ASP A 92 -2.24 2.96 -10.25
CA ASP A 92 -0.81 2.95 -9.95
C ASP A 92 -0.38 3.99 -8.89
N ASN A 93 -1.28 4.90 -8.51
CA ASN A 93 -0.97 5.93 -7.52
C ASN A 93 -1.16 5.37 -6.11
N ILE A 94 -0.06 5.38 -5.35
CA ILE A 94 -0.07 4.97 -3.95
C ILE A 94 0.17 6.21 -3.11
N THR A 95 -0.71 6.49 -2.15
CA THR A 95 -0.61 7.70 -1.32
C THR A 95 -0.57 7.36 0.15
N LEU A 96 0.34 8.01 0.89
CA LEU A 96 0.32 8.09 2.34
C LEU A 96 -0.46 9.34 2.74
N THR A 97 -1.52 9.15 3.52
CA THR A 97 -2.35 10.24 4.05
C THR A 97 -2.30 10.24 5.57
N PHE A 98 -2.51 11.43 6.14
CA PHE A 98 -2.67 11.62 7.58
C PHE A 98 -4.07 12.20 7.86
N PRO A 99 -4.66 11.90 9.04
CA PRO A 99 -5.96 12.42 9.40
C PRO A 99 -5.98 13.96 9.45
N ALA A 100 -7.15 14.53 9.16
CA ALA A 100 -7.37 15.96 9.32
C ALA A 100 -7.29 16.38 10.80
N ASN A 101 -7.16 17.69 11.05
CA ASN A 101 -7.19 18.30 12.38
C ASN A 101 -6.03 17.93 13.33
N VAL A 102 -4.93 17.40 12.80
CA VAL A 102 -3.68 17.26 13.56
C VAL A 102 -2.53 17.91 12.82
N THR A 103 -1.55 18.41 13.59
CA THR A 103 -0.30 18.87 12.98
C THR A 103 0.62 17.68 12.79
N VAL A 104 1.02 17.43 11.55
CA VAL A 104 2.00 16.39 11.22
C VAL A 104 3.24 17.02 10.63
N TYR A 105 4.38 16.78 11.27
CA TYR A 105 5.70 17.15 10.78
C TYR A 105 6.35 15.93 10.15
N TYR A 106 7.00 16.09 9.01
CA TYR A 106 7.65 14.96 8.32
C TYR A 106 8.98 15.33 7.69
N THR A 107 9.74 14.30 7.36
CA THR A 107 10.99 14.38 6.62
C THR A 107 11.07 13.25 5.60
N LEU A 108 11.74 13.52 4.47
CA LEU A 108 11.99 12.54 3.40
C LEU A 108 13.46 12.13 3.30
N ASN A 109 14.35 12.82 4.02
CA ASN A 109 15.79 12.61 4.02
C ASN A 109 16.27 11.62 5.11
N GLY A 110 15.34 10.92 5.76
CA GLY A 110 15.64 9.94 6.82
C GLY A 110 15.99 10.54 8.19
N LYS A 111 16.09 11.87 8.36
CA LYS A 111 16.29 12.51 9.68
C LYS A 111 15.01 12.47 10.51
N ASN A 112 15.11 12.47 11.83
CA ASN A 112 13.91 12.50 12.68
C ASN A 112 13.22 13.87 12.59
N PRO A 113 11.89 13.93 12.42
CA PRO A 113 11.17 15.19 12.39
C PRO A 113 11.15 15.88 13.76
N THR A 114 11.25 17.21 13.71
CA THR A 114 11.04 18.18 14.78
C THR A 114 9.90 19.14 14.42
N ASN A 115 9.51 20.03 15.33
CA ASN A 115 8.53 21.10 15.09
C ASN A 115 8.99 22.17 14.07
N LYS A 116 10.22 22.08 13.56
CA LYS A 116 10.75 22.93 12.47
C LYS A 116 10.76 22.22 11.10
N SER A 117 10.28 20.98 11.03
CA SER A 117 10.24 20.22 9.77
C SER A 117 9.06 20.65 8.90
N ALA A 118 9.00 20.15 7.67
CA ALA A 118 7.86 20.38 6.80
C ALA A 118 6.56 19.88 7.43
N ILE A 119 5.51 20.69 7.34
CA ILE A 119 4.16 20.34 7.76
C ILE A 119 3.47 19.60 6.61
N TYR A 120 2.80 18.50 6.92
CA TYR A 120 1.94 17.79 5.97
C TYR A 120 0.71 18.64 5.65
N THR A 121 0.54 18.98 4.37
CA THR A 121 -0.61 19.75 3.87
C THR A 121 -1.35 19.04 2.73
N ALA A 122 -0.76 18.01 2.14
CA ALA A 122 -1.34 17.24 1.05
C ALA A 122 -0.81 15.79 1.06
N PRO A 123 -1.55 14.82 0.50
CA PRO A 123 -1.14 13.42 0.39
C PRO A 123 0.28 13.26 -0.18
N ILE A 124 1.06 12.33 0.39
CA ILE A 124 2.40 12.03 -0.10
C ILE A 124 2.33 10.85 -1.07
N ILE A 125 2.71 11.08 -2.32
CA ILE A 125 2.76 10.03 -3.34
C ILE A 125 3.99 9.14 -3.13
N LEU A 126 3.79 7.84 -3.08
CA LEU A 126 4.79 6.79 -2.90
C LEU A 126 5.13 6.17 -4.26
N ASN A 127 5.86 6.89 -5.11
CA ASN A 127 6.17 6.45 -6.49
C ASN A 127 7.59 5.90 -6.68
N LYS A 128 8.42 5.92 -5.63
CA LYS A 128 9.81 5.42 -5.66
C LYS A 128 10.23 4.90 -4.30
N ASN A 129 11.49 4.49 -4.20
CA ASN A 129 12.12 4.21 -2.90
C ASN A 129 12.08 5.47 -2.03
N MET A 130 11.32 5.41 -0.95
CA MET A 130 11.10 6.56 -0.06
C MET A 130 11.09 6.12 1.39
N ILE A 131 11.67 6.96 2.25
CA ILE A 131 11.59 6.82 3.71
C ILE A 131 10.96 8.10 4.24
N ILE A 132 9.73 7.98 4.74
CA ILE A 132 9.00 9.06 5.37
C ILE A 132 9.06 8.84 6.86
N LYS A 133 9.72 9.75 7.59
CA LYS A 133 9.59 9.80 9.05
C LYS A 133 8.58 10.88 9.39
N TYR A 134 7.65 10.58 10.28
CA TYR A 134 6.60 11.51 10.67
C TYR A 134 6.52 11.66 12.18
N MET A 135 6.01 12.82 12.60
CA MET A 135 5.66 13.16 13.97
C MET A 135 4.29 13.84 13.97
N ILE A 136 3.30 13.17 14.55
CA ILE A 136 1.96 13.72 14.78
C ILE A 136 1.94 14.37 16.15
N VAL A 137 1.45 15.61 16.21
CA VAL A 137 1.20 16.35 17.45
C VAL A 137 -0.30 16.55 17.60
N SER A 138 -0.85 16.04 18.70
CA SER A 138 -2.27 16.13 19.05
C SER A 138 -2.40 16.52 20.52
N GLY A 139 -2.69 17.79 20.78
CA GLY A 139 -2.56 18.37 22.12
C GLY A 139 -1.14 18.19 22.66
N ASN A 140 -1.02 17.63 23.87
CA ASN A 140 0.28 17.36 24.51
C ASN A 140 0.89 16.00 24.10
N ALA A 141 0.19 15.21 23.28
CA ALA A 141 0.67 13.91 22.85
C ALA A 141 1.50 14.00 21.55
N THR A 142 2.56 13.20 21.48
CA THR A 142 3.40 13.09 20.29
C THR A 142 3.53 11.63 19.86
N TYR A 143 3.25 11.37 18.60
CA TYR A 143 3.36 10.06 17.98
C TYR A 143 4.37 10.11 16.85
N LYS A 144 5.24 9.11 16.77
CA LYS A 144 6.27 9.06 15.72
C LYS A 144 6.26 7.70 15.05
N GLY A 145 6.50 7.72 13.75
CA GLY A 145 6.64 6.51 12.98
C GLY A 145 7.43 6.73 11.71
N VAL A 146 7.67 5.62 11.03
CA VAL A 146 8.41 5.53 9.77
C VAL A 146 7.58 4.73 8.79
N VAL A 147 7.41 5.27 7.59
CA VAL A 147 6.87 4.56 6.43
C VAL A 147 7.99 4.45 5.41
N LYS A 148 8.34 3.21 5.04
CA LYS A 148 9.29 2.93 3.96
C LYS A 148 8.55 2.30 2.79
N HIS A 149 8.64 2.92 1.63
CA HIS A 149 8.13 2.39 0.38
C HIS A 149 9.27 1.87 -0.48
N THR A 150 9.07 0.69 -1.07
CA THR A 150 10.05 0.01 -1.90
C THR A 150 9.34 -0.69 -3.08
N PRO A 151 9.30 -0.09 -4.28
CA PRO A 151 8.90 -0.79 -5.50
C PRO A 151 9.83 -1.98 -5.80
N CYS A 152 9.26 -3.07 -6.29
CA CYS A 152 9.99 -4.30 -6.59
C CYS A 152 9.52 -4.90 -7.92
N LYS A 153 10.41 -5.66 -8.58
CA LYS A 153 10.04 -6.60 -9.63
C LYS A 153 10.22 -8.02 -9.12
N LEU A 154 9.32 -8.93 -9.48
CA LEU A 154 9.55 -10.35 -9.21
C LEU A 154 10.51 -10.92 -10.24
N VAL A 155 11.57 -11.59 -9.79
CA VAL A 155 12.52 -12.27 -10.67
C VAL A 155 12.56 -13.75 -10.37
N LYS A 156 12.68 -14.55 -11.44
CA LYS A 156 12.94 -15.99 -11.32
C LYS A 156 14.44 -16.17 -11.06
N LYS A 157 14.82 -16.40 -9.81
CA LYS A 157 16.20 -16.78 -9.48
C LYS A 157 16.34 -18.29 -9.60
N THR A 158 17.33 -18.70 -10.39
CA THR A 158 17.72 -20.11 -10.54
C THR A 158 18.78 -20.41 -9.49
N LYS A 159 18.44 -21.20 -8.48
CA LYS A 159 19.42 -21.70 -7.50
C LYS A 159 19.83 -23.11 -7.87
N PHE A 160 21.14 -23.35 -7.97
CA PHE A 160 21.72 -24.68 -8.18
C PHE A 160 22.06 -25.30 -6.83
N LYS A 161 21.44 -26.44 -6.47
CA LYS A 161 21.82 -27.22 -5.29
C LYS A 161 22.61 -28.45 -5.72
N LYS A 162 23.88 -28.52 -5.30
CA LYS A 162 24.77 -29.67 -5.54
C LYS A 162 24.41 -30.79 -4.56
N ILE A 163 23.98 -31.95 -5.04
CA ILE A 163 23.65 -33.10 -4.18
C ILE A 163 24.90 -33.97 -4.04
N LYS A 164 25.50 -33.99 -2.85
CA LYS A 164 26.78 -34.67 -2.55
C LYS A 164 26.80 -36.16 -2.90
N LYS A 165 25.65 -36.84 -2.91
CA LYS A 165 25.60 -38.31 -3.06
C LYS A 165 25.65 -38.82 -4.51
N ASN A 166 25.15 -38.05 -5.50
CA ASN A 166 24.97 -38.56 -6.88
C ASN A 166 25.47 -37.61 -8.01
N LYS A 167 26.26 -36.55 -7.72
CA LYS A 167 26.72 -35.53 -8.71
C LYS A 167 25.60 -34.85 -9.55
N ARG A 168 24.32 -35.10 -9.31
CA ARG A 168 23.20 -34.42 -9.98
C ARG A 168 22.97 -33.04 -9.35
N ILE A 169 22.81 -32.02 -10.19
CA ILE A 169 22.45 -30.67 -9.78
C ILE A 169 20.93 -30.55 -9.87
N LYS A 170 20.26 -30.23 -8.75
CA LYS A 170 18.83 -29.91 -8.77
C LYS A 170 18.67 -28.42 -9.03
N ILE A 171 17.95 -28.09 -10.11
CA ILE A 171 17.56 -26.72 -10.44
C ILE A 171 16.29 -26.41 -9.64
N VAL A 172 16.37 -25.42 -8.74
CA VAL A 172 15.18 -24.88 -8.06
C VAL A 172 14.97 -23.47 -8.62
N LYS A 173 13.83 -23.25 -9.27
CA LYS A 173 13.38 -21.92 -9.69
C LYS A 173 12.56 -21.33 -8.54
N GLU A 174 13.05 -20.25 -7.95
CA GLU A 174 12.37 -19.54 -6.86
C GLU A 174 12.04 -18.12 -7.34
N VAL A 175 10.79 -17.68 -7.16
CA VAL A 175 10.38 -16.31 -7.46
C VAL A 175 10.65 -15.47 -6.22
N ILE A 176 11.49 -14.44 -6.34
CA ILE A 176 11.90 -13.58 -5.21
C ILE A 176 11.65 -12.13 -5.62
N PRO A 177 11.16 -11.25 -4.72
CA PRO A 177 11.17 -9.82 -4.96
C PRO A 177 12.61 -9.31 -5.09
N GLU A 178 12.95 -8.77 -6.27
CA GLU A 178 14.17 -8.02 -6.51
C GLU A 178 13.84 -6.53 -6.50
N LEU A 179 14.64 -5.78 -5.74
CA LEU A 179 14.50 -4.34 -5.63
C LEU A 179 14.75 -3.72 -7.01
N GLU A 180 13.90 -2.78 -7.45
CA GLU A 180 14.25 -2.01 -8.64
C GLU A 180 15.54 -1.22 -8.36
N PRO A 181 16.52 -1.22 -9.29
CA PRO A 181 17.75 -0.48 -9.10
C PRO A 181 17.40 0.99 -8.86
N THR A 182 18.00 1.58 -7.84
CA THR A 182 17.91 3.02 -7.61
C THR A 182 18.47 3.72 -8.85
N SER A 183 17.63 4.44 -9.60
CA SER A 183 18.14 5.39 -10.58
C SER A 183 18.97 6.42 -9.81
N SER A 184 20.29 6.36 -9.97
CA SER A 184 21.25 7.36 -9.49
C SER A 184 20.98 8.70 -10.12
#